data_AF-A0A519ZW62-F1
#
_entry.id   AF-A0A519ZW62-F1
#
_cell.length_a   1.000
_cell.length_b   1.000
_cell.length_c   1.000
_cell.angle_alpha   90.00
_cell.angle_beta   90.00
_cell.angle_gamma   90.00
#
_symmetry.space_group_name_H-M   'P 1'
#
loop_
_entity.id
_entity.type
_entity.pdbx_description
1 polymer ?
#
loop_
_entity_poly.entity_id
_entity_poly.type
_entity_poly.pdbx_seq_one_letter_code
_entity_poly.pdbx_strand_id
1 'polypeptide(L)' 'EHTASQTRKGRAERWQNVATVFEVAEPATVADRHILLVDDVLTTGATLEACGAALLAAGARTISIATIASADH' A
#
# COMPACT_ATOMS: atom_id res chain seq x y z
N GLU A 1 -1.36 16.88 -37.55
CA GLU A 1 -2.13 15.92 -36.74
C GLU A 1 -1.18 15.11 -35.85
N HIS A 2 -1.70 14.37 -34.86
CA HIS A 2 -1.02 13.64 -33.76
C HIS A 2 -1.12 14.29 -32.36
N THR A 3 -2.32 14.69 -31.96
CA THR A 3 -2.72 14.86 -30.55
C THR A 3 -3.21 13.52 -29.99
N ALA A 4 -2.28 12.64 -29.61
CA ALA A 4 -2.61 11.45 -28.82
C ALA A 4 -1.67 11.35 -27.62
N SER A 5 -2.28 11.36 -26.42
CA SER A 5 -1.70 10.90 -25.16
C SER A 5 -0.82 11.84 -24.32
N GLN A 6 -1.24 13.10 -24.13
CA GLN A 6 -0.83 13.86 -22.93
C GLN A 6 -1.80 13.63 -21.75
N THR A 7 -3.09 13.45 -22.02
CA THR A 7 -4.14 13.27 -20.99
C THR A 7 -4.05 11.93 -20.24
N ARG A 8 -3.51 10.87 -20.89
CA ARG A 8 -3.38 9.53 -20.27
C ARG A 8 -2.21 9.46 -19.28
N LYS A 9 -1.11 10.18 -19.55
CA LYS A 9 0.03 10.30 -18.64
C LYS A 9 -0.38 11.01 -17.36
N GLY A 10 -1.08 12.14 -17.46
CA GLY A 10 -1.53 12.90 -16.28
C GLY A 10 -2.49 12.14 -15.35
N ARG A 11 -3.28 11.17 -15.83
CA ARG A 11 -4.14 10.34 -14.97
C ARG A 11 -3.37 9.23 -14.25
N ALA A 12 -2.46 8.54 -14.94
CA ALA A 12 -1.61 7.52 -14.32
C ALA A 12 -0.61 8.14 -13.32
N GLU A 13 -0.02 9.27 -13.67
CA GLU A 13 0.92 10.04 -12.85
C GLU A 13 0.22 10.69 -11.64
N ARG A 14 -1.06 11.06 -11.77
CA ARG A 14 -1.90 11.48 -10.62
C ARG A 14 -2.34 10.33 -9.71
N TRP A 15 -2.51 9.12 -10.24
CA TRP A 15 -2.78 7.94 -9.41
C TRP A 15 -1.55 7.56 -8.58
N GLN A 16 -0.35 7.78 -9.13
CA GLN A 16 0.93 7.61 -8.43
C GLN A 16 1.09 8.57 -7.23
N ASN A 17 0.54 9.79 -7.30
CA ASN A 17 0.76 10.81 -6.28
C ASN A 17 -0.12 10.68 -5.02
N VAL A 18 -1.09 9.76 -4.98
CA VAL A 18 -1.99 9.61 -3.81
C VAL A 18 -1.98 8.19 -3.24
N ALA A 19 -1.52 7.18 -3.99
CA ALA A 19 -1.58 5.78 -3.58
C ALA A 19 -0.25 5.17 -3.10
N THR A 20 0.87 5.87 -3.20
CA THR A 20 2.20 5.29 -2.93
C THR A 20 2.99 6.10 -1.92
N VAL A 21 2.63 5.99 -0.63
CA VAL A 21 3.50 6.42 0.48
C VAL A 21 4.49 5.31 0.85
N PHE A 22 4.17 4.04 0.53
CA PHE A 22 4.99 2.88 0.88
C PHE A 22 5.30 2.01 -0.34
N GLU A 23 6.52 1.47 -0.37
CA GLU A 23 6.98 0.49 -1.36
C GLU A 23 7.75 -0.65 -0.67
N VAL A 24 7.73 -1.85 -1.28
CA VAL A 24 8.50 -3.00 -0.81
C VAL A 24 9.83 -3.06 -1.54
N ALA A 25 10.93 -2.80 -0.82
CA ALA A 25 12.27 -2.77 -1.42
C ALA A 25 12.71 -4.10 -2.04
N GLU A 26 12.32 -5.23 -1.44
CA GLU A 26 12.68 -6.58 -1.91
C GLU A 26 11.44 -7.47 -2.03
N PRO A 27 10.67 -7.40 -3.13
CA PRO A 27 9.43 -8.16 -3.30
C PRO A 27 9.57 -9.68 -3.12
N ALA A 28 10.74 -10.23 -3.49
CA ALA A 28 11.04 -11.64 -3.32
C ALA A 28 11.03 -12.11 -1.85
N THR A 29 11.24 -11.21 -0.89
CA THR A 29 11.23 -11.54 0.54
C THR A 29 9.82 -11.74 1.10
N VAL A 30 8.82 -11.13 0.47
CA VAL A 30 7.41 -11.17 0.92
C VAL A 30 6.51 -12.04 0.04
N ALA A 31 6.97 -12.43 -1.15
CA ALA A 31 6.22 -13.25 -2.10
C ALA A 31 5.77 -14.59 -1.48
N ASP A 32 4.47 -14.89 -1.62
CA ASP A 32 3.80 -16.08 -1.07
C ASP A 32 4.06 -16.28 0.44
N ARG A 33 4.19 -15.19 1.19
CA ARG A 33 4.31 -15.21 2.66
C ARG A 33 3.05 -14.70 3.33
N HIS A 34 2.84 -15.13 4.57
CA HIS A 34 1.92 -14.51 5.50
C HIS A 34 2.69 -13.46 6.31
N ILE A 35 2.32 -12.19 6.17
CA ILE A 35 3.00 -11.06 6.80
C ILE A 35 2.17 -10.55 7.98
N LEU A 36 2.80 -10.33 9.13
CA LEU A 36 2.21 -9.61 10.26
C LEU A 36 2.67 -8.16 10.23
N LEU A 37 1.74 -7.24 9.99
CA LEU A 37 1.96 -5.81 10.19
C LEU A 37 1.72 -5.47 11.66
N VAL A 38 2.70 -4.79 12.27
CA VAL A 38 2.65 -4.36 13.67
C VAL A 38 2.75 -2.85 13.73
N ASP A 39 1.84 -2.23 14.48
CA ASP A 39 1.87 -0.80 14.79
C ASP A 39 1.50 -0.60 16.27
N ASP A 40 1.69 0.59 16.82
CA ASP A 40 1.33 0.86 18.22
C ASP A 40 -0.18 1.10 18.39
N VAL A 41 -0.76 2.03 17.65
CA VAL A 41 -2.14 2.49 17.81
C VAL A 41 -2.86 2.55 16.46
N LEU A 42 -3.93 1.77 16.34
CA LEU A 42 -4.87 1.87 15.22
C LEU A 42 -5.77 3.09 15.41
N THR A 43 -5.59 4.12 14.58
CA THR A 43 -6.53 5.26 14.48
C THR A 43 -7.47 5.06 13.29
N THR A 44 -7.30 5.80 12.19
CA THR A 44 -8.11 5.64 10.96
C THR A 44 -7.74 4.40 10.15
N GLY A 45 -6.60 3.77 10.46
CA GLY A 45 -6.08 2.63 9.70
C GLY A 45 -5.36 2.99 8.41
N ALA A 46 -5.26 4.27 8.03
CA ALA A 46 -4.68 4.70 6.75
C ALA A 46 -3.23 4.20 6.54
N THR A 47 -2.40 4.20 7.59
CA THR A 47 -1.02 3.69 7.52
C THR A 47 -1.00 2.18 7.26
N LEU A 48 -1.77 1.41 8.03
CA LEU A 48 -1.85 -0.04 7.91
C LEU A 48 -2.45 -0.48 6.57
N GLU A 49 -3.44 0.26 6.07
CA GLU A 49 -4.03 0.05 4.75
C GLU A 49 -3.00 0.28 3.63
N ALA A 50 -2.28 1.40 3.67
CA ALA A 50 -1.27 1.72 2.66
C ALA A 50 -0.11 0.70 2.65
N CYS A 51 0.39 0.30 3.83
CA CYS A 51 1.40 -0.76 3.95
C CYS A 51 0.88 -2.11 3.48
N GLY A 52 -0.36 -2.47 3.86
CA GLY A 52 -0.99 -3.72 3.45
C GLY A 52 -1.17 -3.81 1.94
N ALA A 53 -1.62 -2.72 1.30
CA ALA A 53 -1.75 -2.63 -0.15
C ALA A 53 -0.40 -2.82 -0.86
N ALA A 54 0.66 -2.17 -0.37
CA ALA A 54 2.01 -2.32 -0.93
C ALA A 54 2.53 -3.76 -0.83
N LEU A 55 2.30 -4.44 0.30
CA LEU A 55 2.70 -5.84 0.51
C LEU A 55 1.92 -6.82 -0.36
N LEU A 56 0.60 -6.66 -0.48
CA LEU A 56 -0.22 -7.49 -1.36
C LEU A 56 0.17 -7.29 -2.83
N ALA A 57 0.42 -6.05 -3.26
CA ALA A 57 0.90 -5.76 -4.60
C ALA A 57 2.30 -6.38 -4.87
N ALA A 58 3.14 -6.50 -3.84
CA ALA A 58 4.43 -7.19 -3.90
C ALA A 58 4.34 -8.73 -3.83
N GLY A 59 3.13 -9.30 -3.74
CA GLY A 59 2.91 -10.74 -3.80
C GLY A 59 2.78 -11.45 -2.45
N ALA A 60 2.58 -10.72 -1.34
CA ALA A 60 2.23 -11.35 -0.07
C ALA A 60 0.93 -12.17 -0.22
N ARG A 61 0.91 -13.39 0.34
CA ARG A 61 -0.26 -14.28 0.27
C ARG A 61 -1.37 -13.80 1.18
N THR A 62 -1.01 -13.37 2.39
CA THR A 62 -1.94 -13.00 3.46
C THR A 62 -1.31 -11.96 4.35
N ILE A 63 -2.13 -11.11 4.95
CA ILE A 63 -1.71 -10.09 5.90
C ILE A 63 -2.55 -10.21 7.17
N SER A 64 -1.88 -10.19 8.32
CA SER A 64 -2.50 -9.97 9.63
C SER A 64 -2.02 -8.65 10.21
N ILE A 65 -2.81 -8.06 11.10
CA ILE A 65 -2.52 -6.80 11.76
C ILE A 65 -2.52 -7.04 13.27
N ALA A 66 -1.52 -6.49 13.95
CA ALA A 66 -1.49 -6.41 15.40
C ALA A 66 -1.20 -4.97 15.84
N THR A 67 -2.04 -4.43 16.73
CA THR A 67 -1.80 -3.15 17.38
C THR A 67 -1.96 -3.28 18.89
N ILE A 68 -1.31 -2.40 19.65
CA ILE A 68 -1.39 -2.38 21.11
C ILE A 68 -2.70 -1.73 21.56
N ALA A 69 -3.13 -0.70 20.84
CA ALA A 69 -4.38 0.00 21.09
C ALA A 69 -5.14 0.31 19.80
N SER A 70 -6.40 0.69 19.95
CA SER A 70 -7.19 1.30 18.89
C SER A 70 -7.92 2.51 19.47
N ALA A 71 -7.92 3.61 18.73
CA ALA A 71 -8.71 4.79 19.03
C ALA A 71 -10.06 4.66 18.32
N ASP A 72 -11.08 4.22 19.06
CA ASP A 72 -12.46 4.30 18.62
C ASP A 72 -13.01 5.71 18.90
N HIS A 73 -13.90 6.20 18.03
CA HIS A 73 -14.74 7.36 18.28
C HIS A 73 -16.04 6.95 18.95
#